data_AF-A0A7V2UGK0-F1
#
_entry.id   AF-A0A7V2UGK0-F1
#
_cell.length_a   1.000
_cell.length_b   1.000
_cell.length_c   1.000
_cell.angle_alpha   90.00
_cell.angle_beta   90.00
_cell.angle_gamma   90.00
#
_symmetry.space_group_name_H-M   'P 1'
#
loop_
_entity.id
_entity.type
_entity.pdbx_description
1 polymer ?
#
loop_
_entity_poly.entity_id
_entity_poly.type
_entity_poly.pdbx_seq_one_letter_code
_entity_poly.pdbx_strand_id
1 'polypeptide(L)'
;MTQPSKTALRVERIEPKAPLVNSLGIALRRRIVESVRAAEANPGVAAIVLISNDKAFSAGADVSEFGTPMQFEEPILRSVIETPYI
;
A
#
# COMPACT_ATOMS: atom_id res chain seq x y z
N MET A 1 -12.08 -34.35 -16.98
CA MET A 1 -10.99 -33.37 -17.13
C MET A 1 -11.60 -31.99 -17.03
N THR A 2 -11.60 -31.42 -15.83
CA THR A 2 -12.23 -30.12 -15.54
C THR A 2 -11.20 -29.03 -15.83
N GLN A 3 -11.53 -28.13 -16.75
CA GLN A 3 -10.70 -26.98 -17.12
C GLN A 3 -10.49 -26.09 -15.89
N PRO A 4 -9.27 -25.60 -15.59
CA PRO A 4 -9.07 -24.69 -14.46
C PRO A 4 -9.87 -23.41 -14.72
N SER A 5 -10.78 -23.11 -13.80
CA SER A 5 -11.50 -21.82 -13.78
C SER A 5 -10.47 -20.70 -13.79
N LYS A 6 -10.57 -19.78 -14.77
CA LYS A 6 -9.73 -18.59 -14.83
C LYS A 6 -10.05 -17.71 -13.62
N THR A 7 -9.29 -17.86 -12.54
CA THR A 7 -9.25 -16.91 -11.44
C THR A 7 -8.87 -15.55 -12.02
N ALA A 8 -9.82 -14.62 -12.11
CA ALA A 8 -9.56 -13.28 -12.60
C ALA A 8 -8.59 -12.59 -11.63
N LEU A 9 -7.32 -12.49 -12.03
CA LEU A 9 -6.31 -11.75 -11.27
C LEU A 9 -6.57 -10.26 -11.50
N ARG A 10 -7.28 -9.59 -10.58
CA ARG A 10 -7.45 -8.14 -10.62
C ARG A 10 -6.34 -7.49 -9.82
N VAL A 11 -5.39 -6.87 -10.53
CA VAL A 11 -4.28 -6.13 -9.93
C VAL A 11 -4.69 -4.67 -9.79
N GLU A 12 -4.88 -4.20 -8.56
CA GLU A 12 -5.10 -2.79 -8.29
C GLU A 12 -3.75 -2.08 -8.10
N ARG A 13 -3.54 -1.02 -8.89
CA ARG A 13 -2.29 -0.24 -8.92
C ARG A 13 -2.39 0.90 -7.91
N ILE A 14 -1.63 0.81 -6.82
CA ILE A 14 -1.51 1.90 -5.86
C ILE A 14 -0.32 2.77 -6.26
N GLU A 15 -0.56 3.91 -6.90
CA GLU A 15 0.52 4.85 -7.26
C GLU A 15 0.87 5.80 -6.12
N PRO A 16 2.14 5.84 -5.68
CA PRO A 16 2.56 6.83 -4.73
C PRO A 16 2.74 8.22 -5.35
N LYS A 17 1.82 9.16 -5.12
CA LYS A 17 2.07 10.60 -5.35
C LYS A 17 2.82 11.19 -4.14
N ALA A 18 4.13 10.97 -4.08
CA ALA A 18 5.03 11.55 -3.08
C ALA A 18 6.35 11.98 -3.77
N PRO A 19 7.09 12.97 -3.25
CA PRO A 19 8.21 13.59 -3.97
C PRO A 19 9.31 12.56 -4.28
N LEU A 20 9.63 12.45 -5.58
CA LEU A 20 10.72 11.74 -6.27
C LEU A 20 11.00 10.25 -5.96
N VAL A 21 10.79 9.73 -4.74
CA VAL A 21 11.28 8.39 -4.32
C VAL A 21 10.32 7.58 -3.41
N ASN A 22 9.05 7.97 -3.29
CA ASN A 22 8.01 7.22 -2.54
C ASN A 22 8.37 6.94 -1.06
N SER A 23 8.76 7.99 -0.33
CA SER A 23 8.92 7.93 1.12
C SER A 23 7.60 7.63 1.82
N LEU A 24 7.63 6.75 2.82
CA LEU A 24 6.48 6.25 3.57
C LEU A 24 6.01 7.23 4.65
N GLY A 25 5.75 8.47 4.25
CA GLY A 25 5.10 9.48 5.10
C GLY A 25 3.63 9.16 5.35
N ILE A 26 2.99 9.87 6.28
CA ILE A 26 1.61 9.61 6.72
C ILE A 26 0.60 9.53 5.57
N ALA A 27 0.73 10.38 4.56
CA ALA A 27 -0.17 10.39 3.40
C ALA A 27 -0.08 9.10 2.57
N LEU A 28 1.13 8.56 2.36
CA LEU A 28 1.30 7.29 1.65
C LEU A 28 0.87 6.11 2.53
N ARG A 29 1.18 6.13 3.83
CA ARG A 29 0.73 5.08 4.78
C ARG A 29 -0.79 4.96 4.79
N ARG A 30 -1.53 6.08 4.87
CA ARG A 30 -3.01 6.10 4.79
C ARG A 30 -3.52 5.52 3.48
N ARG A 31 -2.97 5.98 2.34
CA ARG A 31 -3.40 5.50 1.02
C ARG A 31 -3.20 3.99 0.85
N ILE A 32 -2.11 3.42 1.36
CA ILE A 32 -1.87 1.97 1.33
C ILE A 32 -2.99 1.24 2.09
N VAL A 33 -3.25 1.62 3.34
CA VAL A 33 -4.27 0.98 4.18
C VAL A 33 -5.67 1.11 3.56
N GLU A 34 -6.03 2.28 3.05
CA GLU A 34 -7.32 2.51 2.39
C GLU A 34 -7.48 1.64 1.14
N SER A 35 -6.42 1.51 0.34
CA SER A 35 -6.45 0.69 -0.88
C SER A 35 -6.54 -0.79 -0.58
N VAL A 36 -5.84 -1.27 0.46
CA VAL A 36 -5.94 -2.65 0.93
C VAL A 36 -7.36 -2.94 1.41
N ARG A 37 -7.95 -2.08 2.25
CA ARG A 37 -9.35 -2.23 2.70
C ARG A 37 -10.35 -2.26 1.55
N ALA A 38 -10.15 -1.41 0.55
CA ALA A 38 -11.02 -1.40 -0.64
C ALA A 38 -10.90 -2.69 -1.46
N ALA A 39 -9.69 -3.25 -1.57
CA ALA A 39 -9.45 -4.52 -2.23
C ALA A 39 -10.07 -5.70 -1.46
N GLU A 40 -9.93 -5.73 -0.12
CA GLU A 40 -10.53 -6.74 0.75
C GLU A 40 -12.07 -6.77 0.67
N ALA A 41 -12.70 -5.59 0.56
CA ALA A 41 -14.14 -5.49 0.42
C ALA A 41 -14.69 -6.03 -0.91
N ASN A 42 -13.81 -6.34 -1.88
CA ASN A 42 -14.18 -6.83 -3.19
C ASN A 42 -13.88 -8.34 -3.34
N PRO A 43 -14.89 -9.22 -3.32
CA PRO A 43 -14.68 -10.67 -3.44
C PRO A 43 -14.12 -11.11 -4.80
N GLY A 44 -14.07 -10.21 -5.79
CA GLY A 44 -13.44 -10.46 -7.08
C GLY A 44 -11.93 -10.19 -7.12
N VAL A 45 -11.33 -9.67 -6.03
CA VAL A 45 -9.88 -9.42 -5.95
C VAL A 45 -9.19 -10.66 -5.40
N ALA A 46 -8.36 -11.28 -6.23
CA ALA A 46 -7.59 -12.46 -5.85
C ALA A 46 -6.17 -12.15 -5.33
N ALA A 47 -5.64 -10.96 -5.63
CA ALA A 47 -4.29 -10.55 -5.25
C ALA A 47 -4.15 -9.02 -5.32
N ILE A 48 -3.22 -8.46 -4.54
CA ILE A 48 -2.84 -7.05 -4.58
C ILE A 48 -1.37 -6.96 -4.99
N VAL A 49 -1.05 -6.06 -5.93
CA VAL A 49 0.34 -5.74 -6.28
C VAL A 49 0.57 -4.26 -6.03
N LEU A 50 1.41 -3.94 -5.06
CA LEU A 50 1.91 -2.59 -4.86
C LEU A 50 2.99 -2.31 -5.89
N ILE A 51 2.87 -1.20 -6.62
CA ILE A 51 3.85 -0.83 -7.65
C ILE A 51 4.27 0.63 -7.48
N SER A 52 5.45 0.95 -7.97
CA SER A 52 6.00 2.31 -7.97
C SER A 52 6.19 2.87 -9.37
N ASN A 53 6.63 4.14 -9.43
CA ASN A 53 7.20 4.71 -10.64
C ASN A 53 8.57 4.08 -10.98
N ASP A 54 9.11 4.47 -12.14
CA ASP A 54 10.35 3.93 -12.73
C ASP A 54 11.64 4.25 -11.94
N LYS A 55 11.56 5.09 -10.90
CA LYS A 55 12.75 5.59 -10.17
C LYS A 55 13.07 4.76 -8.93
N ALA A 56 12.07 4.46 -8.11
CA ALA A 56 12.27 3.72 -6.87
C ALA A 56 10.95 3.11 -6.39
N PHE A 57 11.03 1.91 -5.78
CA PHE A 57 9.89 1.30 -5.08
C PHE A 57 9.48 2.13 -3.86
N SER A 58 10.39 2.26 -2.91
CA SER A 58 10.27 3.08 -1.71
C SER A 58 11.65 3.57 -1.26
N ALA A 59 11.71 4.79 -0.72
CA ALA A 59 12.89 5.34 -0.05
C ALA A 59 12.94 5.04 1.46
N GLY A 60 12.00 4.24 1.98
CA GLY A 60 11.85 4.04 3.41
C GLY A 60 11.09 5.19 4.06
N ALA A 61 11.48 5.57 5.28
CA ALA A 61 10.78 6.58 6.06
C ALA A 61 10.89 7.98 5.44
N ASP A 62 9.88 8.82 5.68
CA ASP A 62 9.93 10.23 5.27
C ASP A 62 10.68 11.06 6.31
N VAL A 63 11.92 11.45 5.98
CA VAL A 63 12.76 12.27 6.85
C VAL A 63 12.18 13.65 7.12
N SER A 64 11.28 14.16 6.28
CA SER A 64 10.63 15.46 6.50
C SER A 64 9.63 15.42 7.65
N GLU A 65 9.15 14.24 8.03
CA GLU A 65 8.23 14.05 9.15
C GLU A 65 8.97 13.87 10.48
N PHE A 66 10.30 13.70 10.47
CA PHE A 66 11.07 13.40 11.69
C PHE A 66 10.99 14.54 12.70
N GLY A 67 10.69 14.21 13.95
CA GLY A 67 10.53 15.19 15.02
C GLY A 67 9.23 16.01 14.95
N THR A 68 8.35 15.73 13.98
CA THR A 68 7.01 16.32 13.90
C THR A 68 5.96 15.37 14.51
N PRO A 69 4.75 15.86 14.84
CA PRO A 69 3.64 14.99 15.25
C PRO A 69 3.29 13.93 14.20
N MET A 70 3.48 14.21 12.90
CA MET A 70 3.11 13.33 11.79
C MET A 70 3.85 11.99 11.81
N GLN A 71 5.08 11.93 12.35
CA GLN A 71 5.84 10.68 12.42
C GLN A 71 5.12 9.59 13.22
N PHE A 72 4.36 10.00 14.25
CA PHE A 72 3.64 9.12 15.17
C PHE A 72 2.16 8.97 14.83
N GLU A 73 1.66 9.63 13.79
CA GLU A 73 0.26 9.48 13.40
C GLU A 73 -0.01 8.09 12.82
N GLU A 74 -1.19 7.55 13.14
CA GLU A 74 -1.66 6.30 12.56
C GLU A 74 -2.14 6.48 11.11
N PRO A 75 -1.89 5.50 10.22
CA PRO A 75 -1.21 4.23 10.50
C PRO A 75 0.32 4.39 10.60
N ILE A 76 0.93 3.94 11.70
CA ILE A 76 2.39 3.85 11.79
C ILE A 76 2.89 2.69 10.90
N LEU A 77 4.19 2.65 10.58
CA LEU A 77 4.74 1.62 9.68
C LEU A 77 4.45 0.20 10.17
N ARG A 78 4.50 -0.01 11.49
CA ARG A 78 4.13 -1.29 12.10
C ARG A 78 2.67 -1.64 11.80
N SER A 79 1.73 -0.71 11.98
CA SER A 79 0.31 -0.89 11.66
C SER A 79 0.08 -1.24 10.19
N VAL A 80 0.87 -0.67 9.27
CA VAL A 80 0.81 -1.01 7.84
C VAL A 80 1.28 -2.44 7.58
N ILE A 81 2.35 -2.90 8.23
CA ILE A 81 2.90 -4.25 8.06
C ILE A 81 2.03 -5.30 8.73
N GLU A 82 1.59 -5.03 9.96
CA GLU A 82 0.86 -5.96 10.80
C GLU A 82 -0.62 -6.06 10.44
N THR A 83 -1.12 -5.24 9.49
CA THR A 83 -2.55 -5.13 9.08
C THR A 83 -3.33 -6.41 9.46
N PRO A 84 -4.00 -6.43 10.64
CA PRO A 84 -4.31 -7.67 11.37
C PRO A 84 -5.59 -8.36 10.87
N TYR A 85 -5.82 -8.35 9.55
CA TYR A 85 -6.97 -8.96 8.90
C TYR A 85 -6.53 -9.91 7.78
N ILE A 86 -5.51 -10.72 8.07
CA ILE A 86 -5.21 -11.95 7.32
C ILE A 86 -5.70 -13.14 8.14
#